data_AF-A0A3C1N9M6-F1
#
_entry.id   AF-A0A3C1N9M6-F1
#
_cell.length_a   1.000
_cell.length_b   1.000
_cell.length_c   1.000
_cell.angle_alpha   90.00
_cell.angle_beta   90.00
_cell.angle_gamma   90.00
#
_symmetry.space_group_name_H-M   'P 1'
#
loop_
_entity.id
_entity.type
_entity.pdbx_description
1 polymer ?
#
loop_
_entity_poly.entity_id
_entity_poly.type
_entity_poly.pdbx_seq_one_letter_code
_entity_poly.pdbx_strand_id
1 'polypeptide(L)' 'SISYATVSNFVHAARQSRGFAAIYTMSNGASVAGPLVFGFVADSFHLGVSVAAMVGATLITLPLAIFLRPALKRTDA' A
#
# COMPACT_ATOMS: atom_id res chain seq x y z
N SER A 1 -13.67 7.37 9.33
CA SER A 1 -12.23 7.10 9.13
C SER A 1 -11.68 6.27 10.29
N ILE A 2 -12.02 4.98 10.35
CA ILE A 2 -11.65 4.10 11.47
C ILE A 2 -10.16 3.70 11.40
N SER A 3 -9.59 3.61 10.19
CA SER A 3 -8.17 3.23 9.98
C SER A 3 -7.14 4.25 10.49
N TYR A 4 -7.45 5.55 10.48
CA TYR A 4 -6.55 6.59 11.01
C TYR A 4 -6.54 6.63 12.54
N ALA A 5 -7.68 6.35 13.18
CA ALA A 5 -7.81 6.33 14.63
C ALA A 5 -6.98 5.21 15.26
N THR A 6 -6.95 4.01 14.65
CA THR A 6 -6.12 2.90 15.11
C THR A 6 -4.63 3.22 15.03
N VAL A 7 -4.13 3.78 13.92
CA VAL A 7 -2.70 4.14 13.80
C VAL A 7 -2.30 5.24 14.79
N SER A 8 -3.23 6.14 15.16
CA SER A 8 -2.96 7.16 16.19
C SER A 8 -2.82 6.60 17.61
N ASN A 9 -3.37 5.42 17.87
CA ASN A 9 -3.33 4.78 19.18
C ASN A 9 -2.02 4.00 19.42
N PHE A 10 -1.27 3.63 18.37
CA PHE A 10 -0.07 2.78 18.48
C PHE A 10 1.28 3.48 18.37
N VAL A 11 1.31 4.76 17.99
CA VAL A 11 2.58 5.46 17.75
C VAL A 11 2.74 6.61 18.73
N HIS A 12 3.76 6.54 19.59
CA HIS A 12 4.25 7.66 20.39
C HIS A 12 4.36 8.92 19.53
N ALA A 13 3.76 10.03 19.96
CA ALA A 13 3.58 11.28 19.21
C ALA A 13 4.85 11.80 18.49
N ALA A 14 6.05 11.49 19.02
CA ALA A 14 7.33 11.89 18.43
C ALA A 14 7.74 11.13 17.15
N ARG A 15 7.17 9.95 16.84
CA ARG A 15 7.50 9.15 15.63
C ARG A 15 6.36 9.05 14.62
N GLN A 16 5.17 9.52 14.99
CA GLN A 16 3.96 9.49 14.18
C GLN A 16 4.11 10.30 12.89
N SER A 17 4.72 11.49 12.99
CA SER A 17 5.02 12.35 11.83
C SER A 17 5.95 11.66 10.82
N ARG A 18 6.97 10.94 11.27
CA ARG A 18 7.90 10.20 10.39
C ARG A 18 7.25 8.97 9.75
N GLY A 19 6.42 8.25 10.51
CA GLY A 19 5.63 7.13 9.98
C GLY A 19 4.64 7.57 8.90
N PHE A 20 3.91 8.66 9.16
CA PHE A 20 3.01 9.25 8.16
C PHE A 20 3.74 9.80 6.95
N ALA A 21 4.89 10.46 7.13
CA ALA A 21 5.71 10.95 6.03
C ALA A 21 6.19 9.81 5.11
N ALA A 22 6.58 8.66 5.68
CA ALA A 22 6.99 7.49 4.90
C ALA A 22 5.83 6.89 4.10
N ILE A 23 4.65 6.74 4.72
CA ILE A 23 3.44 6.27 4.03
C ILE A 23 3.08 7.22 2.88
N TYR A 24 3.01 8.52 3.14
CA TYR A 24 2.63 9.50 2.13
C TYR A 24 3.64 9.58 0.99
N THR A 25 4.93 9.52 1.28
CA THR A 25 5.99 9.54 0.24
C THR A 25 5.90 8.30 -0.63
N MET A 26 5.69 7.12 -0.03
CA MET A 26 5.54 5.87 -0.77
C MET A 26 4.25 5.86 -1.59
N SER A 27 3.14 6.35 -1.05
CA SER A 27 1.87 6.48 -1.77
C SER A 27 1.99 7.43 -2.96
N ASN A 28 2.57 8.62 -2.76
CA ASN A 28 2.77 9.59 -3.84
C ASN A 28 3.73 9.04 -4.91
N GLY A 29 4.81 8.37 -4.50
CA GLY A 29 5.73 7.71 -5.41
C GLY A 29 5.03 6.62 -6.23
N ALA A 30 4.19 5.81 -5.59
CA ALA A 30 3.40 4.78 -6.27
C ALA A 30 2.37 5.38 -7.24
N SER A 31 1.76 6.52 -6.92
CA SER A 31 0.82 7.23 -7.82
C SER A 31 1.49 7.74 -9.09
N VAL A 32 2.77 8.11 -9.04
CA VAL A 32 3.54 8.51 -10.23
C VAL A 32 4.09 7.28 -10.97
N ALA A 33 4.64 6.31 -10.24
CA ALA A 33 5.26 5.13 -10.82
C ALA A 33 4.22 4.17 -11.45
N GLY A 34 3.01 4.07 -10.88
CA GLY A 34 1.96 3.18 -11.36
C GLY A 34 1.59 3.42 -12.84
N PRO A 35 1.17 4.63 -13.22
CA PRO A 35 0.88 4.95 -14.62
C PRO A 35 2.08 4.76 -15.55
N LEU A 36 3.30 5.05 -15.11
CA LEU A 36 4.51 4.86 -15.92
C LEU A 36 4.78 3.38 -16.20
N VAL A 37 4.72 2.54 -15.16
CA VAL A 37 4.99 1.10 -15.29
C VAL A 37 3.86 0.40 -16.04
N PHE A 38 2.59 0.60 -15.63
CA PHE A 38 1.46 -0.05 -16.28
C PHE A 38 1.14 0.54 -17.66
N GLY A 39 1.46 1.82 -17.90
CA GLY A 39 1.41 2.44 -19.22
C GLY A 39 2.42 1.81 -20.17
N PHE A 40 3.68 1.67 -19.74
CA PHE A 40 4.71 1.00 -20.54
C PHE A 40 4.36 -0.47 -20.86
N VAL A 41 3.79 -1.19 -19.89
CA VAL A 41 3.30 -2.56 -20.10
C VAL A 41 2.13 -2.59 -21.09
N ALA A 42 1.26 -1.58 -21.08
CA ALA A 42 0.10 -1.51 -21.97
C ALA A 42 0.55 -1.27 -23.42
N ASP A 43 1.56 -0.42 -23.60
CA ASP A 43 2.16 -0.13 -24.90
C ASP A 43 2.90 -1.35 -25.48
N SER A 44 3.48 -2.19 -24.62
CA SER A 44 4.29 -3.35 -25.05
C SER A 44 3.48 -4.64 -25.27
N PHE A 45 2.46 -4.89 -24.45
CA PHE A 45 1.75 -6.19 -24.38
C PHE A 45 0.23 -6.08 -24.56
N HIS A 46 -0.27 -4.91 -24.98
CA HIS A 46 -1.68 -4.54 -25.09
C HIS A 46 -2.37 -4.26 -23.75
N LEU A 47 -3.43 -3.45 -23.83
CA LEU A 47 -4.24 -2.98 -22.69
C LEU A 47 -4.74 -4.10 -21.77
N GLY A 48 -5.13 -5.26 -22.33
CA GLY A 48 -5.66 -6.37 -21.55
C GLY A 48 -4.65 -6.94 -20.54
N VAL A 49 -3.37 -7.02 -20.90
CA VAL A 49 -2.31 -7.55 -20.02
C VAL A 49 -2.02 -6.57 -18.88
N SER A 50 -1.99 -5.27 -19.14
CA SER A 50 -1.83 -4.26 -18.09
C SER A 50 -2.98 -4.27 -17.09
N VAL A 51 -4.23 -4.36 -17.55
CA VAL A 51 -5.38 -4.42 -16.65
C VAL A 51 -5.34 -5.69 -15.80
N ALA A 52 -5.01 -6.85 -16.37
CA ALA A 52 -4.85 -8.10 -15.62
C ALA A 52 -3.74 -7.99 -14.56
N ALA A 53 -2.62 -7.33 -14.88
CA ALA A 53 -1.53 -7.08 -13.94
C ALA A 53 -1.96 -6.16 -12.77
N MET A 54 -2.73 -5.11 -13.04
CA MET A 54 -3.29 -4.22 -12.01
C MET A 54 -4.27 -4.95 -11.08
N VAL A 55 -5.11 -5.83 -11.64
CA VAL A 55 -6.01 -6.70 -10.85
C VAL A 55 -5.18 -7.63 -9.96
N GLY A 56 -4.14 -8.27 -10.49
CA GLY A 56 -3.26 -9.14 -9.70
C GLY A 56 -2.56 -8.39 -8.57
N ALA A 57 -2.02 -7.20 -8.84
CA ALA A 57 -1.39 -6.35 -7.83
C ALA A 57 -2.38 -5.94 -6.71
N THR A 58 -3.63 -5.64 -7.07
CA THR A 58 -4.68 -5.30 -6.11
C THR A 58 -5.05 -6.51 -5.27
N LEU A 59 -5.24 -7.68 -5.89
CA LEU A 59 -5.59 -8.92 -5.19
C LEU A 59 -4.50 -9.37 -4.22
N ILE A 60 -3.21 -9.15 -4.51
CA ILE A 60 -2.08 -9.43 -3.62
C ILE A 60 -2.14 -8.60 -2.32
N THR A 61 -2.82 -7.46 -2.32
CA THR A 61 -3.00 -6.65 -1.10
C THR A 61 -3.83 -7.40 -0.05
N LEU A 62 -4.76 -8.26 -0.48
CA LEU A 62 -5.65 -9.01 0.41
C LEU A 62 -4.93 -10.10 1.23
N PRO A 63 -4.15 -11.04 0.65
CA PRO A 63 -3.37 -12.00 1.42
C PRO A 63 -2.29 -11.31 2.25
N LEU A 64 -1.69 -10.22 1.77
CA LEU A 64 -0.72 -9.46 2.54
C LEU A 64 -1.34 -8.88 3.82
N ALA A 65 -2.56 -8.34 3.71
CA ALA A 65 -3.32 -7.85 4.86
C ALA A 65 -3.66 -8.98 5.85
N ILE A 66 -3.97 -10.19 5.38
CA ILE A 66 -4.23 -11.35 6.24
C ILE A 66 -2.95 -11.77 6.97
N PHE A 67 -1.81 -11.81 6.27
CA PHE A 67 -0.52 -12.22 6.83
C PHE A 67 0.02 -11.22 7.87
N LEU A 68 -0.30 -9.93 7.72
CA LEU A 68 0.09 -8.89 8.69
C LEU A 68 -0.74 -8.89 9.98
N ARG A 69 -1.95 -9.46 9.99
CA ARG A 69 -2.84 -9.53 11.17
C ARG A 69 -2.17 -10.14 12.42
N PRO A 70 -1.46 -11.27 12.37
CA PRO A 70 -0.80 -11.83 13.55
C PRO A 70 0.37 -10.96 14.05
N ALA A 71 1.07 -10.25 13.16
CA ALA A 71 2.15 -9.34 13.54
C ALA A 71 1.60 -8.13 14.32
N LEU A 72 0.45 -7.59 13.89
CA LEU A 72 -0.26 -6.52 14.59
C LEU A 72 -0.69 -6.94 16.00
N LYS A 73 -1.29 -8.14 16.14
CA LYS A 73 -1.70 -8.68 17.45
C LYS A 73 -0.56 -8.82 18.47
N ARG A 74 0.70 -8.95 18.01
CA ARG A 74 1.87 -9.11 18.88
C ARG A 74 2.42 -7.78 19.40
N THR A 75 2.11 -6.67 18.73
CA THR A 75 2.46 -5.32 19.19
C THR A 75 1.43 -4.77 20.19
N ASP A 76 0.25 -5.38 20.22
CA ASP A 76 -0.91 -5.08 21.10
C ASP A 76 -0.89 -5.78 22.47
N ALA A 77 0.02 -6.73 22.71
CA ALA A 77 0.13 -7.56 23.91
C ALA A 77 1.43 -7.28 24.67
#